data_AF-A0A351F879-F1
#
_entry.id   AF-A0A351F879-F1
#
_cell.length_a   1.000
_cell.length_b   1.000
_cell.length_c   1.000
_cell.angle_alpha   90.00
_cell.angle_beta   90.00
_cell.angle_gamma   90.00
#
_symmetry.space_group_name_H-M   'P 1'
#
loop_
_entity.id
_entity.type
_entity.pdbx_description
1 polymer ?
#
loop_
_entity_poly.entity_id
_entity_poly.type
_entity_poly.pdbx_seq_one_letter_code
_entity_poly.pdbx_strand_id
1 'polypeptide(L)'
;MEKQVKSKQRVADRGEVFTAEREVKAMCDLVADECNRIDSRFLEPACGNGNFLAEIITRKFAVVSSKYKKSTYDWERFSLLALGSIYGVDIMADNAVECRKRLYDIWSREYKKICKSDCNEDTKKSAEYILSQNIVCGNALSMMCVDENGNDTDKPIIFPEWTYLQNDAFMHRQDFRFDVLLKENDNEDMYSSQLSLFADDAMGTDNWMIDPETNESVPKPVKTYNNIHYRKIWTMGG
;
A
#
# COMPACT_ATOMS: atom_id res chain seq x y z
N MET A 1 24.14 -15.57 7.68
CA MET A 1 22.95 -15.18 8.46
C MET A 1 22.79 -13.68 8.32
N GLU A 2 21.66 -13.23 7.78
CA GLU A 2 21.31 -11.81 7.88
C GLU A 2 21.06 -11.44 9.34
N LYS A 3 21.40 -10.20 9.70
CA LYS A 3 21.24 -9.70 11.06
C LYS A 3 19.76 -9.39 11.31
N GLN A 4 19.11 -10.15 12.19
CA GLN A 4 17.67 -9.98 12.50
C GLN A 4 17.37 -8.81 13.44
N VAL A 5 18.40 -8.14 13.97
CA VAL A 5 18.24 -7.05 14.94
C VAL A 5 19.20 -5.92 14.60
N LYS A 6 18.71 -4.68 14.50
CA LYS A 6 19.60 -3.51 14.33
C LYS A 6 20.44 -3.28 15.59
N SER A 7 19.79 -3.15 16.75
CA SER A 7 20.43 -2.98 18.05
C SER A 7 19.62 -3.63 19.19
N LYS A 8 20.29 -3.99 20.29
CA LYS A 8 19.61 -4.51 21.50
C LYS A 8 18.63 -3.49 22.09
N GLN A 9 18.94 -2.19 21.97
CA GLN A 9 18.10 -1.11 22.46
C GLN A 9 16.75 -1.07 21.73
N ARG A 10 16.73 -1.19 20.39
CA ARG A 10 15.49 -1.22 19.61
C ARG A 10 14.63 -2.46 19.93
N VAL A 11 15.25 -3.59 20.25
CA VAL A 11 14.51 -4.76 20.76
C VAL A 11 13.85 -4.44 22.10
N ALA A 12 14.60 -3.85 23.04
CA ALA A 12 14.09 -3.55 24.37
C ALA A 12 12.99 -2.49 24.36
N ASP A 13 13.18 -1.40 23.61
CA ASP A 13 12.28 -0.25 23.63
C ASP A 13 11.06 -0.41 22.71
N ARG A 14 11.21 -1.16 21.62
CA ARG A 14 10.24 -1.19 20.51
C ARG A 14 9.90 -2.61 20.02
N GLY A 15 10.54 -3.65 20.56
CA GLY A 15 10.31 -5.03 20.11
C GLY A 15 10.81 -5.33 18.69
N GLU A 16 11.71 -4.50 18.13
CA GLU A 16 12.12 -4.64 16.73
C GLU A 16 12.94 -5.91 16.50
N VAL A 17 12.37 -6.85 15.75
CA VAL A 17 13.04 -8.05 15.23
C VAL A 17 12.60 -8.30 13.80
N PHE A 18 13.55 -8.46 12.89
CA PHE A 18 13.26 -8.80 11.50
C PHE A 18 13.01 -10.30 11.34
N THR A 19 11.82 -10.64 10.87
CA THR A 19 11.43 -12.01 10.51
C THR A 19 12.42 -12.58 9.50
N ALA A 20 12.94 -13.78 9.77
CA ALA A 20 13.93 -14.40 8.89
C ALA A 20 13.29 -14.86 7.56
N GLU A 21 14.12 -14.91 6.51
CA GLU A 21 13.68 -15.18 5.13
C GLU A 21 12.92 -16.51 5.00
N ARG A 22 13.34 -17.53 5.76
CA ARG A 22 12.68 -18.85 5.74
C ARG A 22 11.24 -18.76 6.22
N GLU A 23 11.02 -18.06 7.33
CA GLU A 23 9.72 -17.88 7.97
C GLU A 23 8.81 -17.02 7.08
N VAL A 24 9.35 -15.95 6.49
CA VAL A 24 8.61 -15.11 5.54
C VAL A 24 8.11 -15.94 4.35
N LYS A 25 9.00 -16.71 3.72
CA LYS A 25 8.61 -17.56 2.57
C LYS A 25 7.56 -18.59 2.96
N ALA A 26 7.75 -19.28 4.09
CA ALA A 26 6.80 -20.28 4.57
C ALA A 26 5.40 -19.67 4.81
N MET A 27 5.33 -18.46 5.37
CA MET A 27 4.06 -17.75 5.58
C MET A 27 3.43 -17.31 4.26
N CYS A 28 4.21 -16.77 3.31
CA CYS A 28 3.71 -16.42 1.98
C CYS A 28 3.26 -17.65 1.18
N ASP A 29 3.80 -18.85 1.45
CA ASP A 29 3.36 -20.09 0.83
C ASP A 29 1.97 -20.54 1.28
N LEU A 30 1.53 -20.14 2.49
CA LEU A 30 0.17 -20.43 2.98
C LEU A 30 -0.91 -19.66 2.22
N VAL A 31 -0.56 -18.51 1.64
CA VAL A 31 -1.45 -17.60 0.90
C VAL A 31 -0.89 -17.34 -0.51
N ALA A 32 -0.33 -18.40 -1.12
CA ALA A 32 0.39 -18.31 -2.37
C ALA A 32 -0.50 -17.79 -3.51
N ASP A 33 -1.78 -18.15 -3.52
CA ASP A 33 -2.74 -17.72 -4.55
C ASP A 33 -2.93 -16.20 -4.52
N GLU A 34 -3.08 -15.60 -3.34
CA GLU A 34 -3.16 -14.15 -3.15
C GLU A 34 -1.83 -13.48 -3.48
N CYS A 35 -0.70 -14.08 -3.09
CA CYS A 35 0.63 -13.56 -3.40
C CYS A 35 0.91 -13.54 -4.92
N ASN A 36 0.33 -14.47 -5.67
CA ASN A 36 0.48 -14.59 -7.12
C ASN A 36 -0.56 -13.76 -7.90
N ARG A 37 -1.60 -13.25 -7.24
CA ARG A 37 -2.57 -12.34 -7.86
C ARG A 37 -2.06 -10.90 -7.81
N ILE A 38 -1.83 -10.28 -8.98
CA ILE A 38 -1.18 -8.96 -9.15
C ILE A 38 -1.88 -7.86 -8.32
N ASP A 39 -3.20 -7.83 -8.38
CA ASP A 39 -4.09 -6.83 -7.79
C ASP A 39 -4.55 -7.16 -6.36
N SER A 40 -4.24 -8.36 -5.84
CA SER A 40 -4.56 -8.71 -4.46
C SER A 40 -3.84 -7.80 -3.47
N ARG A 41 -4.55 -7.25 -2.50
CA ARG A 41 -4.01 -6.22 -1.60
C ARG A 41 -3.49 -6.79 -0.30
N PHE A 42 -2.30 -6.36 0.09
CA PHE A 42 -1.64 -6.75 1.34
C PHE A 42 -1.30 -5.53 2.16
N LEU A 43 -1.61 -5.60 3.45
CA LEU A 43 -1.20 -4.60 4.43
C LEU A 43 -0.33 -5.24 5.50
N GLU A 44 0.81 -4.61 5.76
CA GLU A 44 1.73 -4.98 6.82
C GLU A 44 1.74 -3.83 7.86
N PRO A 45 1.16 -4.01 9.08
CA PRO A 45 1.01 -2.94 10.07
C PRO A 45 2.27 -2.63 10.92
N ALA A 46 3.35 -3.37 10.76
CA ALA A 46 4.63 -3.19 11.46
C ALA A 46 5.81 -3.61 10.55
N CYS A 47 5.96 -2.91 9.42
CA CYS A 47 6.62 -3.47 8.24
C CYS A 47 8.13 -3.56 8.32
N GLY A 48 8.74 -2.91 9.31
CA GLY A 48 10.17 -2.83 9.47
C GLY A 48 10.81 -2.38 8.17
N ASN A 49 11.82 -3.12 7.71
CA ASN A 49 12.47 -2.88 6.43
C ASN A 49 11.85 -3.66 5.26
N GLY A 50 10.63 -4.20 5.43
CA GLY A 50 9.79 -4.73 4.37
C GLY A 50 10.04 -6.18 3.98
N ASN A 51 10.43 -7.07 4.90
CA ASN A 51 10.72 -8.48 4.56
C ASN A 51 9.53 -9.20 3.90
N PHE A 52 8.33 -9.11 4.48
CA PHE A 52 7.12 -9.71 3.88
C PHE A 52 6.74 -9.06 2.55
N LEU A 53 6.71 -7.72 2.52
CA LEU A 53 6.36 -6.97 1.32
C LEU A 53 7.33 -7.25 0.16
N ALA A 54 8.62 -7.44 0.46
CA ALA A 54 9.64 -7.80 -0.53
C ALA A 54 9.42 -9.19 -1.14
N GLU A 55 9.03 -10.18 -0.34
CA GLU A 55 8.68 -11.53 -0.85
C GLU A 55 7.41 -11.48 -1.70
N ILE A 56 6.35 -10.82 -1.21
CA ILE A 56 5.08 -10.68 -1.90
C ILE A 56 5.27 -9.99 -3.25
N ILE A 57 5.98 -8.86 -3.30
CA ILE A 57 6.18 -8.12 -4.55
C ILE A 57 7.05 -8.90 -5.54
N THR A 58 8.02 -9.67 -5.05
CA THR A 58 8.85 -10.53 -5.90
C THR A 58 7.99 -11.58 -6.61
N ARG A 59 7.05 -12.21 -5.89
CA ARG A 59 6.09 -13.16 -6.49
C ARG A 59 5.18 -12.49 -7.51
N LYS A 60 4.61 -11.32 -7.17
CA LYS A 60 3.78 -10.54 -8.09
C LYS A 60 4.55 -10.17 -9.37
N PHE A 61 5.79 -9.70 -9.28
CA PHE A 61 6.61 -9.37 -10.46
C PHE A 61 7.01 -10.59 -11.29
N ALA A 62 7.16 -11.77 -10.68
CA ALA A 62 7.35 -13.00 -11.43
C ALA A 62 6.12 -13.29 -12.31
N VAL A 63 4.90 -13.09 -11.77
CA VAL A 63 3.64 -13.22 -12.53
C VAL A 63 3.52 -12.16 -13.62
N VAL A 64 3.78 -10.89 -13.30
CA VAL A 64 3.78 -9.77 -14.28
C VAL A 64 4.75 -10.08 -15.42
N SER A 65 5.97 -10.51 -15.12
CA SER A 65 6.98 -10.83 -16.11
C SER A 65 6.62 -12.07 -16.93
N SER A 66 6.03 -13.09 -16.32
CA SER A 66 5.55 -14.27 -17.05
C SER A 66 4.50 -13.89 -18.11
N LYS A 67 3.53 -13.05 -17.72
CA LYS A 67 2.39 -12.65 -18.58
C LYS A 67 2.75 -11.56 -19.60
N TYR A 68 3.53 -10.56 -19.20
CA TYR A 68 3.63 -9.28 -19.92
C TYR A 68 5.05 -8.91 -20.38
N LYS A 69 6.07 -9.75 -20.20
CA LYS A 69 7.46 -9.43 -20.62
C LYS A 69 7.66 -9.05 -22.10
N LYS A 70 6.68 -9.32 -22.97
CA LYS A 70 6.74 -8.98 -24.40
C LYS A 70 6.25 -7.56 -24.71
N SER A 71 5.61 -6.90 -23.75
CA SER A 71 5.00 -5.58 -23.90
C SER A 71 5.48 -4.68 -22.77
N THR A 72 6.37 -3.74 -23.08
CA THR A 72 6.82 -2.74 -22.10
C THR A 72 5.64 -1.97 -21.51
N TYR A 73 4.65 -1.63 -22.33
CA TYR A 73 3.43 -0.96 -21.90
C TYR A 73 2.65 -1.76 -20.84
N ASP A 74 2.37 -3.03 -21.11
CA ASP A 74 1.60 -3.85 -20.15
C ASP A 74 2.44 -4.19 -18.92
N TRP A 75 3.74 -4.48 -19.11
CA TRP A 75 4.63 -4.76 -17.99
C TRP A 75 4.69 -3.58 -17.02
N GLU A 76 4.87 -2.35 -17.53
CA GLU A 76 4.87 -1.14 -16.70
C GLU A 76 3.57 -1.01 -15.92
N ARG A 77 2.42 -1.07 -16.61
CA ARG A 77 1.10 -0.93 -15.98
C ARG A 77 0.88 -1.94 -14.87
N PHE A 78 1.07 -3.22 -15.15
CA PHE A 78 0.82 -4.27 -14.17
C PHE A 78 1.89 -4.33 -13.07
N SER A 79 3.12 -3.87 -13.33
CA SER A 79 4.13 -3.71 -12.27
C SER A 79 3.79 -2.56 -11.33
N LEU A 80 3.28 -1.44 -11.82
CA LEU A 80 2.81 -0.34 -10.98
C LEU A 80 1.55 -0.72 -10.20
N LEU A 81 0.64 -1.51 -10.80
CA LEU A 81 -0.50 -2.07 -10.07
C LEU A 81 -0.06 -3.00 -8.94
N ALA A 82 0.96 -3.83 -9.16
CA ALA A 82 1.53 -4.68 -8.12
C ALA A 82 2.15 -3.87 -6.97
N LEU A 83 2.85 -2.77 -7.27
CA LEU A 83 3.33 -1.84 -6.23
C LEU A 83 2.18 -1.16 -5.51
N GLY A 84 1.13 -0.78 -6.25
CA GLY A 84 -0.07 -0.16 -5.72
C GLY A 84 -0.91 -1.10 -4.85
N SER A 85 -0.68 -2.42 -4.89
CA SER A 85 -1.43 -3.40 -4.08
C SER A 85 -0.72 -3.82 -2.79
N ILE A 86 0.43 -3.25 -2.46
CA ILE A 86 1.12 -3.51 -1.20
C ILE A 86 1.17 -2.24 -0.33
N TYR A 87 0.90 -2.39 0.96
CA TYR A 87 0.84 -1.32 1.95
C TYR A 87 1.62 -1.69 3.20
N GLY A 88 2.21 -0.70 3.86
CA GLY A 88 3.02 -0.90 5.04
C GLY A 88 2.91 0.27 6.01
N VAL A 89 2.89 -0.01 7.30
CA VAL A 89 3.03 0.97 8.38
C VAL A 89 4.23 0.57 9.23
N ASP A 90 5.10 1.51 9.56
CA ASP A 90 6.08 1.31 10.63
C ASP A 90 6.17 2.56 11.49
N ILE A 91 6.34 2.38 12.80
CA ILE A 91 6.45 3.51 13.73
C ILE A 91 7.79 4.26 13.59
N MET A 92 8.78 3.64 12.96
CA MET A 92 10.12 4.19 12.79
C MET A 92 10.34 4.68 11.35
N ALA A 93 10.64 5.97 11.22
CA ALA A 93 10.81 6.59 9.90
C ALA A 93 11.94 5.97 9.07
N ASP A 94 13.03 5.53 9.72
CA ASP A 94 14.16 4.88 9.04
C ASP A 94 13.78 3.52 8.44
N ASN A 95 12.97 2.74 9.14
CA ASN A 95 12.41 1.47 8.66
C ASN A 95 11.51 1.71 7.44
N ALA A 96 10.58 2.66 7.51
CA ALA A 96 9.71 2.99 6.39
C ALA A 96 10.53 3.42 5.14
N VAL A 97 11.59 4.22 5.32
CA VAL A 97 12.51 4.62 4.24
C VAL A 97 13.26 3.42 3.67
N GLU A 98 13.81 2.55 4.51
CA GLU A 98 14.49 1.32 4.09
C GLU A 98 13.55 0.38 3.32
N CYS A 99 12.32 0.22 3.80
CA CYS A 99 11.28 -0.56 3.14
C CYS A 99 10.98 -0.02 1.74
N ARG A 100 10.70 1.29 1.60
CA ARG A 100 10.47 1.94 0.30
C ARG A 100 11.64 1.72 -0.65
N LYS A 101 12.87 1.95 -0.17
CA LYS A 101 14.09 1.75 -0.98
C LYS A 101 14.23 0.30 -1.44
N ARG A 102 14.02 -0.67 -0.55
CA ARG A 102 14.11 -2.10 -0.86
C ARG A 102 13.10 -2.49 -1.95
N LEU A 103 11.85 -2.09 -1.80
CA LEU A 103 10.79 -2.40 -2.75
C LEU A 103 11.07 -1.76 -4.12
N TYR A 104 11.53 -0.51 -4.13
CA TYR A 104 11.95 0.16 -5.36
C TYR A 104 13.12 -0.53 -6.03
N ASP A 105 14.15 -0.93 -5.27
CA ASP A 105 15.34 -1.61 -5.82
C ASP A 105 14.94 -2.95 -6.48
N ILE A 106 14.00 -3.70 -5.87
CA ILE A 106 13.44 -4.93 -6.46
C ILE A 106 12.73 -4.62 -7.79
N TRP A 107 11.83 -3.64 -7.80
CA TRP A 107 11.10 -3.24 -9.00
C TRP A 107 12.04 -2.74 -10.10
N SER A 108 12.96 -1.82 -9.77
CA SER A 108 13.91 -1.20 -10.69
C SER A 108 14.82 -2.22 -11.36
N ARG A 109 15.23 -3.26 -10.62
CA ARG A 109 16.00 -4.39 -11.17
C ARG A 109 15.20 -5.17 -12.21
N GLU A 110 13.97 -5.57 -11.90
CA GLU A 110 13.13 -6.29 -12.88
C GLU A 110 12.75 -5.41 -14.06
N TYR A 111 12.46 -4.12 -13.83
CA TYR A 111 12.12 -3.18 -14.89
C TYR A 111 13.26 -3.01 -15.90
N LYS A 112 14.50 -2.78 -15.41
CA LYS A 112 15.70 -2.71 -16.27
C LYS A 112 15.94 -4.00 -17.05
N LYS A 113 15.71 -5.15 -16.42
CA LYS A 113 15.90 -6.47 -17.03
C LYS A 113 14.90 -6.74 -18.17
N ILE A 114 13.63 -6.36 -17.98
CA ILE A 114 12.57 -6.62 -18.94
C ILE A 114 12.51 -5.56 -20.03
N CYS A 115 12.47 -4.28 -19.66
CA CYS A 115 12.25 -3.16 -20.58
C CYS A 115 13.54 -2.60 -21.18
N LYS A 116 14.72 -2.91 -20.61
CA LYS A 116 16.04 -2.55 -21.17
C LYS A 116 16.13 -1.06 -21.50
N SER A 117 16.31 -0.72 -22.79
CA SER A 117 16.41 0.66 -23.29
C SER A 117 15.09 1.43 -23.25
N ASP A 118 13.96 0.74 -23.13
CA ASP A 118 12.62 1.36 -23.15
C ASP A 118 12.20 1.85 -21.76
N CYS A 119 13.07 1.72 -20.76
CA CYS A 119 12.82 2.25 -19.42
C CYS A 119 12.57 3.76 -19.47
N ASN A 120 11.48 4.19 -18.86
CA ASN A 120 11.00 5.55 -18.88
C ASN A 120 11.14 6.19 -17.48
N GLU A 121 11.69 7.40 -17.42
CA GLU A 121 11.93 8.11 -16.16
C GLU A 121 10.64 8.49 -15.42
N ASP A 122 9.58 8.84 -16.15
CA ASP A 122 8.28 9.14 -15.53
C ASP A 122 7.70 7.90 -14.84
N THR A 123 7.89 6.71 -15.43
CA THR A 123 7.47 5.44 -14.81
C THR A 123 8.23 5.16 -13.51
N LYS A 124 9.54 5.44 -13.46
CA LYS A 124 10.35 5.30 -12.24
C LYS A 124 9.86 6.24 -11.14
N LYS A 125 9.59 7.51 -11.48
CA LYS A 125 9.02 8.48 -10.56
C LYS A 125 7.63 8.05 -10.06
N SER A 126 6.79 7.48 -10.93
CA SER A 126 5.50 6.92 -10.52
C SER A 126 5.67 5.76 -9.53
N ALA A 127 6.63 4.85 -9.74
CA ALA A 127 6.91 3.76 -8.81
C ALA A 127 7.37 4.26 -7.44
N GLU A 128 8.29 5.23 -7.41
CA GLU A 128 8.74 5.90 -6.18
C GLU A 128 7.58 6.59 -5.46
N TYR A 129 6.73 7.28 -6.23
CA TYR A 129 5.58 7.98 -5.69
C TYR A 129 4.57 7.01 -5.06
N ILE A 130 4.18 5.94 -5.74
CA ILE A 130 3.29 4.91 -5.19
C ILE A 130 3.85 4.39 -3.87
N LEU A 131 5.13 4.00 -3.83
CA LEU A 131 5.76 3.50 -2.60
C LEU A 131 5.80 4.55 -1.47
N SER A 132 5.97 5.83 -1.80
CA SER A 132 5.94 6.91 -0.82
C SER A 132 4.58 7.08 -0.15
N GLN A 133 3.50 6.78 -0.87
CA GLN A 133 2.13 6.88 -0.36
C GLN A 133 1.68 5.58 0.32
N ASN A 134 2.16 4.43 -0.17
CA ASN A 134 1.72 3.12 0.30
C ASN A 134 2.46 2.63 1.55
N ILE A 135 3.70 3.06 1.76
CA ILE A 135 4.49 2.72 2.94
C ILE A 135 4.57 3.97 3.80
N VAL A 136 3.97 3.97 4.99
CA VAL A 136 3.78 5.16 5.83
C VAL A 136 4.52 5.01 7.16
N CYS A 137 5.08 6.12 7.66
CA CYS A 137 5.55 6.18 9.04
C CYS A 137 4.35 6.53 9.93
N GLY A 138 3.91 5.61 10.77
CA GLY A 138 2.68 5.75 11.53
C GLY A 138 2.55 4.70 12.63
N ASN A 139 1.53 4.86 13.46
CA ASN A 139 1.20 3.91 14.50
C ASN A 139 0.00 3.08 14.04
N ALA A 140 0.22 1.80 13.74
CA ALA A 140 -0.87 0.94 13.29
C ALA A 140 -1.86 0.53 14.39
N LEU A 141 -1.52 0.73 15.68
CA LEU A 141 -2.44 0.44 16.79
C LEU A 141 -3.49 1.53 16.95
N SER A 142 -3.08 2.81 16.90
CA SER A 142 -3.99 3.96 16.94
C SER A 142 -4.46 4.39 15.55
N MET A 143 -3.82 3.89 14.50
CA MET A 143 -4.08 4.21 13.10
C MET A 143 -3.83 5.69 12.76
N MET A 144 -2.95 6.33 13.53
CA MET A 144 -2.55 7.73 13.38
C MET A 144 -1.14 7.88 12.79
N CYS A 145 -0.91 8.99 12.10
CA CYS A 145 0.43 9.43 11.73
C CYS A 145 1.22 9.79 12.99
N VAL A 146 2.55 9.66 12.94
CA VAL A 146 3.43 9.95 14.07
C VAL A 146 4.37 11.12 13.82
N ASP A 147 4.82 11.76 14.90
CA ASP A 147 5.90 12.74 14.89
C ASP A 147 7.29 12.08 14.75
N GLU A 148 8.36 12.88 14.78
CA GLU A 148 9.74 12.40 14.68
C GLU A 148 10.19 11.49 15.84
N ASN A 149 9.48 11.52 16.97
CA ASN A 149 9.75 10.68 18.14
C ASN A 149 8.92 9.39 18.13
N GLY A 150 7.97 9.27 17.19
CA GLY A 150 7.04 8.15 17.10
C GLY A 150 5.80 8.29 18.00
N ASN A 151 5.45 9.51 18.42
CA ASN A 151 4.21 9.78 19.13
C ASN A 151 3.09 10.08 18.13
N ASP A 152 1.86 9.65 18.46
CA ASP A 152 0.69 9.92 17.63
C ASP A 152 0.45 11.41 17.46
N THR A 153 0.06 11.77 16.25
CA THR A 153 -0.49 13.08 15.89
C THR A 153 -1.99 12.99 15.71
N ASP A 154 -2.67 14.12 15.58
CA ASP A 154 -4.13 14.16 15.32
C ASP A 154 -4.51 13.78 13.88
N LYS A 155 -3.54 13.39 13.05
CA LYS A 155 -3.77 13.07 11.63
C LYS A 155 -3.91 11.55 11.45
N PRO A 156 -5.05 11.04 10.95
CA PRO A 156 -5.20 9.61 10.66
C PRO A 156 -4.28 9.19 9.51
N ILE A 157 -3.90 7.91 9.49
CA ILE A 157 -3.22 7.30 8.35
C ILE A 157 -4.23 7.22 7.20
N ILE A 158 -3.79 7.63 6.00
CA ILE A 158 -4.57 7.57 4.78
C ILE A 158 -3.83 6.69 3.78
N PHE A 159 -4.53 5.73 3.19
CA PHE A 159 -4.00 4.89 2.13
C PHE A 159 -4.67 5.19 0.80
N PRO A 160 -3.89 5.31 -0.29
CA PRO A 160 -4.44 5.38 -1.63
C PRO A 160 -4.78 3.99 -2.16
N GLU A 161 -5.98 3.80 -2.66
CA GLU A 161 -6.31 2.69 -3.55
C GLU A 161 -5.96 3.06 -4.99
N TRP A 162 -5.33 2.13 -5.69
CA TRP A 162 -4.92 2.28 -7.10
C TRP A 162 -5.64 1.24 -7.98
N THR A 163 -6.32 1.68 -9.03
CA THR A 163 -7.08 0.79 -9.93
C THR A 163 -6.99 1.21 -11.40
N TYR A 164 -7.25 0.26 -12.31
CA TYR A 164 -7.44 0.54 -13.74
C TYR A 164 -8.90 0.27 -14.12
N LEU A 165 -9.73 1.32 -14.16
CA LEU A 165 -11.18 1.18 -14.39
C LEU A 165 -11.52 0.55 -15.75
N GLN A 166 -10.79 0.90 -16.81
CA GLN A 166 -11.07 0.44 -18.18
C GLN A 166 -9.95 -0.45 -18.75
N ASN A 167 -9.08 -0.99 -17.87
CA ASN A 167 -7.86 -1.69 -18.27
C ASN A 167 -7.05 -0.92 -19.34
N ASP A 168 -6.93 0.40 -19.19
CA ASP A 168 -6.25 1.31 -20.11
C ASP A 168 -5.03 1.99 -19.46
N ALA A 169 -4.47 2.99 -20.15
CA ALA A 169 -3.28 3.70 -19.67
C ALA A 169 -3.55 4.59 -18.44
N PHE A 170 -4.80 4.71 -17.99
CA PHE A 170 -5.20 5.67 -16.97
C PHE A 170 -5.48 4.97 -15.66
N MET A 171 -4.72 5.35 -14.63
CA MET A 171 -4.89 4.84 -13.29
C MET A 171 -5.79 5.78 -12.49
N HIS A 172 -6.71 5.18 -11.75
CA HIS A 172 -7.59 5.84 -10.81
C HIS A 172 -7.02 5.75 -9.40
N ARG A 173 -7.21 6.81 -8.60
CA ARG A 173 -6.78 6.89 -7.21
C ARG A 173 -7.92 7.37 -6.32
N GLN A 174 -8.16 6.63 -5.24
CA GLN A 174 -9.08 7.01 -4.18
C GLN A 174 -8.38 6.87 -2.83
N ASP A 175 -8.47 7.88 -1.99
CA ASP A 175 -7.83 7.86 -0.68
C ASP A 175 -8.83 7.46 0.39
N PHE A 176 -8.43 6.58 1.29
CA PHE A 176 -9.25 6.04 2.37
C PHE A 176 -8.55 6.18 3.71
N ARG A 177 -9.31 6.47 4.76
CA ARG A 177 -8.80 6.47 6.12
C ARG A 177 -8.57 5.05 6.61
N PHE A 178 -7.41 4.79 7.20
CA PHE A 178 -7.03 3.46 7.64
C PHE A 178 -7.91 2.93 8.78
N ASP A 179 -8.31 3.80 9.71
CA ASP A 179 -9.20 3.43 10.81
C ASP A 179 -10.61 3.06 10.37
N VAL A 180 -11.10 3.64 9.27
CA VAL A 180 -12.38 3.27 8.66
C VAL A 180 -12.26 1.94 7.91
N LEU A 181 -11.14 1.69 7.21
CA LEU A 181 -10.92 0.44 6.45
C LEU A 181 -10.91 -0.83 7.31
N LEU A 182 -10.52 -0.73 8.58
CA LEU A 182 -10.45 -1.88 9.50
C LEU A 182 -11.70 -2.07 10.36
N LYS A 183 -12.63 -1.12 10.34
CA LYS A 183 -13.88 -1.20 11.10
C LYS A 183 -14.95 -1.86 10.23
N GLU A 184 -15.70 -2.80 10.81
CA GLU A 184 -16.96 -3.25 10.21
C GLU A 184 -18.04 -2.20 10.55
N ASN A 185 -18.92 -1.86 9.61
CA ASN A 185 -20.03 -0.98 9.92
C ASN A 185 -21.07 -1.76 10.74
N ASP A 186 -21.03 -1.61 12.07
CA ASP A 186 -21.91 -2.35 13.00
C ASP A 186 -23.37 -1.84 13.05
N ASN A 187 -23.73 -0.83 12.26
CA ASN A 187 -25.04 -0.18 12.40
C ASN A 187 -26.13 -0.83 11.52
N GLU A 188 -26.88 -1.78 12.10
CA GLU A 188 -28.15 -2.29 11.56
C GLU A 188 -29.23 -1.18 11.41
N ASP A 189 -29.11 -0.06 12.12
CA ASP A 189 -30.14 1.01 12.20
C ASP A 189 -30.07 2.06 11.07
N MET A 190 -29.46 1.73 9.93
CA MET A 190 -29.27 2.67 8.80
C MET A 190 -30.55 2.95 7.96
N TYR A 191 -31.71 3.11 8.61
CA TYR A 191 -32.97 3.51 7.96
C TYR A 191 -33.60 4.81 8.46
N SER A 192 -32.96 5.63 9.31
CA SER A 192 -33.50 6.96 9.57
C SER A 192 -32.46 8.07 9.79
N SER A 193 -32.70 9.14 9.03
CA SER A 193 -32.11 10.47 9.07
C SER A 193 -31.77 11.04 10.46
N GLN A 194 -30.52 11.46 10.65
CA GLN A 194 -30.17 12.83 11.07
C GLN A 194 -28.64 13.03 11.03
N LEU A 195 -28.16 13.94 10.17
CA LEU A 195 -26.74 14.29 10.02
C LEU A 195 -26.17 14.85 11.34
N SER A 196 -25.17 14.17 11.90
CA SER A 196 -24.25 14.73 12.90
C SER A 196 -23.15 15.52 12.19
N LEU A 197 -23.06 16.82 12.47
CA LEU A 197 -22.19 17.79 11.79
C LEU A 197 -20.74 17.81 12.31
N PHE A 198 -20.32 16.79 13.07
CA PHE A 198 -18.95 16.68 13.60
C PHE A 198 -18.56 15.18 13.63
N ALA A 199 -17.77 14.73 12.65
CA ALA A 199 -17.36 13.34 12.54
C ALA A 199 -15.83 13.19 12.76
N ASP A 200 -15.42 13.19 14.03
CA ASP A 200 -14.10 12.70 14.45
C ASP A 200 -14.12 11.20 14.79
N ASP A 201 -15.29 10.53 14.74
CA ASP A 201 -15.42 9.09 14.93
C ASP A 201 -15.38 8.34 13.58
N ALA A 202 -14.56 7.30 13.47
CA ALA A 202 -14.49 6.44 12.29
C ALA A 202 -15.78 5.65 12.02
N MET A 203 -16.69 5.53 13.01
CA MET A 203 -18.06 5.02 12.81
C MET A 203 -19.08 6.12 12.44
N GLY A 204 -18.63 7.36 12.29
CA GLY A 204 -19.48 8.46 11.84
C GLY A 204 -20.05 8.17 10.45
N THR A 205 -21.35 8.45 10.26
CA THR A 205 -22.09 8.21 9.01
C THR A 205 -21.45 8.87 7.79
N ASP A 206 -20.64 9.92 7.99
CA ASP A 206 -19.94 10.63 6.92
C ASP A 206 -18.78 9.83 6.30
N ASN A 207 -18.27 8.82 7.00
CA ASN A 207 -17.15 7.97 6.55
C ASN A 207 -17.59 6.74 5.76
N TRP A 208 -18.90 6.51 5.64
CA TRP A 208 -19.48 5.35 4.96
C TRP A 208 -20.41 5.81 3.83
N MET A 209 -20.56 4.98 2.80
CA MET A 209 -21.52 5.18 1.72
C MET A 209 -22.15 3.85 1.33
N ILE A 210 -23.32 3.90 0.67
CA ILE A 210 -23.93 2.71 0.07
C ILE A 210 -23.42 2.59 -1.36
N ASP A 211 -22.84 1.44 -1.68
CA ASP A 211 -22.47 1.10 -3.04
C ASP A 211 -23.75 0.98 -3.90
N PRO A 212 -23.87 1.74 -5.00
CA PRO A 212 -25.08 1.75 -5.81
C PRO A 212 -25.32 0.45 -6.59
N GLU A 213 -24.29 -0.39 -6.77
CA GLU A 213 -24.38 -1.66 -7.49
C GLU A 213 -24.69 -2.83 -6.54
N THR A 214 -23.98 -2.90 -5.40
CA THR A 214 -24.15 -4.01 -4.44
C THR A 214 -25.19 -3.71 -3.35
N ASN A 215 -25.53 -2.44 -3.14
CA ASN A 215 -26.35 -1.96 -2.03
C ASN A 215 -25.77 -2.29 -0.64
N GLU A 216 -24.44 -2.51 -0.56
CA GLU A 216 -23.71 -2.75 0.67
C GLU A 216 -23.08 -1.46 1.21
N SER A 217 -22.84 -1.41 2.52
CA SER A 217 -22.13 -0.28 3.12
C SER A 217 -20.62 -0.43 2.93
N VAL A 218 -20.01 0.56 2.29
CA VAL A 218 -18.56 0.59 2.01
C VAL A 218 -17.92 1.87 2.56
N PRO A 219 -16.62 1.83 2.92
CA PRO A 219 -15.90 3.03 3.31
C PRO A 219 -15.97 4.09 2.21
N LYS A 220 -16.32 5.31 2.59
CA LYS A 220 -16.34 6.45 1.68
C LYS A 220 -14.92 6.98 1.49
N PRO A 221 -14.48 7.22 0.24
CA PRO A 221 -13.18 7.82 0.00
C PRO A 221 -13.15 9.26 0.54
N VAL A 222 -12.07 9.62 1.23
CA VAL A 222 -11.85 11.01 1.68
C VAL A 222 -11.49 11.92 0.50
N LYS A 223 -10.93 11.35 -0.57
CA LYS A 223 -10.60 12.08 -1.79
C LYS A 223 -10.57 11.15 -2.99
N THR A 224 -11.19 11.58 -4.07
CA THR A 224 -11.14 10.91 -5.37
C THR A 224 -10.38 11.80 -6.35
N TYR A 225 -9.45 11.22 -7.10
CA TYR A 225 -8.63 11.94 -8.06
C TYR A 225 -9.12 11.70 -9.49
N ASN A 226 -8.87 12.67 -10.38
CA ASN A 226 -9.07 12.48 -11.81
C ASN A 226 -8.13 11.39 -12.35
N ASN A 227 -8.61 10.63 -13.33
CA ASN A 227 -7.84 9.62 -14.03
C ASN A 227 -6.55 10.24 -14.62
N ILE A 228 -5.42 9.60 -14.35
CA ILE A 228 -4.11 10.06 -14.82
C ILE A 228 -3.37 8.96 -15.55
N HIS A 229 -2.62 9.31 -16.58
CA HIS A 229 -1.76 8.35 -17.24
C HIS A 229 -0.80 7.71 -16.22
N TYR A 230 -0.62 6.39 -16.22
CA TYR A 230 0.15 5.67 -15.19
C TYR A 230 1.60 6.19 -15.05
N ARG A 231 2.22 6.64 -16.14
CA ARG A 231 3.55 7.28 -16.09
C ARG A 231 3.57 8.62 -15.35
N LYS A 232 2.44 9.30 -15.21
CA LYS A 232 2.37 10.66 -14.67
C LYS A 232 1.78 10.75 -13.27
N ILE A 233 1.50 9.63 -12.61
CA ILE A 233 0.93 9.61 -11.26
C ILE A 233 1.75 10.45 -10.27
N TRP A 234 3.07 10.49 -10.42
CA TRP A 234 3.96 11.28 -9.57
C TRP A 234 3.67 12.79 -9.57
N THR A 235 2.94 13.31 -10.55
CA THR A 235 2.53 14.73 -10.58
C THR A 235 1.34 15.03 -9.66
N MET A 236 0.71 14.03 -9.06
CA MET A 236 -0.39 14.21 -8.10
C MET A 236 0.08 14.71 -6.72
N GLY A 237 1.37 14.53 -6.41
CA GLY A 237 1.98 14.95 -5.14
C GLY A 237 2.74 16.27 -5.19
N GLY A 238 2.74 16.95 -6.35
CA GLY A 238 3.37 18.26 -6.55
C GLY A 238 2.41 19.42 -6.36
#